data_AF-A0ABD3V0E5-F1
#
_entry.id   AF-A0ABD3V0E5-F1
#
_cell.length_a   1.000
_cell.length_b   1.000
_cell.length_c   1.000
_cell.angle_alpha   90.00
_cell.angle_beta   90.00
_cell.angle_gamma   90.00
#
_symmetry.space_group_name_H-M   'P 1'
#
loop_
_entity.id
_entity.type
_entity.pdbx_description
1 polymer ?
#
loop_
_entity_poly.entity_id
_entity_poly.type
_entity_poly.pdbx_seq_one_letter_code
_entity_poly.pdbx_strand_id
1 'polypeptide(L)' 'MSRKRKIDSECRIFNEQWTYDYFFTQYKERAVCLICQDIVSVFKEYNLRRHYETQHKDKYDWLEM' A
#
# COMPACT_ATOMS: atom_id res chain seq x y z
N MET A 1 -10.91 -9.02 29.47
CA MET A 1 -11.51 -8.40 28.28
C MET A 1 -10.49 -7.46 27.65
N SER A 2 -9.80 -7.90 26.61
CA SER A 2 -8.75 -7.10 25.94
C SER A 2 -9.40 -5.91 25.24
N ARG A 3 -9.05 -4.68 25.67
CA ARG A 3 -9.48 -3.43 25.03
C ARG A 3 -8.99 -3.44 23.58
N LYS A 4 -9.91 -3.64 22.64
CA LYS A 4 -9.66 -3.42 21.21
C LYS A 4 -9.20 -1.96 21.04
N ARG A 5 -7.94 -1.75 20.65
CA ARG A 5 -7.45 -0.42 20.29
C ARG A 5 -8.26 0.07 19.07
N LYS A 6 -8.90 1.24 19.18
CA LYS A 6 -9.50 1.93 18.04
C LYS A 6 -8.38 2.64 17.27
N ILE A 7 -7.83 1.99 16.25
CA ILE A 7 -6.90 2.58 15.28
C ILE A 7 -7.72 3.09 14.09
N ASP A 8 -8.70 3.98 14.33
CA ASP A 8 -9.66 4.38 13.29
C ASP A 8 -9.19 5.61 12.49
N SER A 9 -8.30 6.44 13.04
CA SER A 9 -7.86 7.68 12.40
C SER A 9 -6.48 7.64 11.74
N GLU A 10 -5.57 6.75 12.17
CA GLU A 10 -4.17 6.74 11.68
C GLU A 10 -3.97 6.01 10.34
N CYS A 11 -5.03 5.48 9.72
CA CYS A 11 -4.94 4.62 8.54
C CYS A 11 -5.82 5.06 7.36
N ARG A 12 -6.25 6.33 7.32
CA ARG A 12 -7.08 6.88 6.24
C ARG A 12 -6.38 7.90 5.34
N ILE A 13 -5.15 8.30 5.67
CA ILE A 13 -4.37 9.23 4.85
C ILE A 13 -3.36 8.41 4.06
N PHE A 14 -3.35 8.58 2.75
CA PHE A 14 -2.37 7.96 1.88
C PHE A 14 -1.01 8.65 2.06
N ASN A 15 0.06 7.88 2.25
CA ASN A 15 1.42 8.43 2.24
C ASN A 15 1.95 8.39 0.80
N GLU A 16 2.26 9.57 0.26
CA GLU A 16 2.81 9.76 -1.07
C GLU A 16 4.13 9.01 -1.32
N GLN A 17 4.92 8.73 -0.26
CA GLN A 17 6.12 7.89 -0.35
C GLN A 17 5.84 6.48 -0.89
N TRP A 18 4.65 5.92 -0.62
CA TRP A 18 4.26 4.59 -1.11
C TRP A 18 4.12 4.51 -2.64
N THR A 19 4.05 5.67 -3.31
CA THR A 19 4.11 5.74 -4.77
C THR A 19 5.48 5.30 -5.28
N TYR A 20 6.53 5.71 -4.58
CA TYR A 20 7.91 5.41 -4.96
C TYR A 20 8.33 4.04 -4.43
N ASP A 21 7.96 3.70 -3.20
CA ASP A 21 8.39 2.44 -2.57
C ASP A 21 7.64 1.21 -3.13
N TYR A 22 6.35 1.35 -3.44
CA TYR A 22 5.45 0.21 -3.72
C TYR A 22 4.60 0.38 -4.98
N PHE A 23 4.80 1.46 -5.75
CA PHE A 23 4.03 1.76 -6.96
C PHE A 23 2.52 1.86 -6.71
N PHE A 24 2.10 2.46 -5.59
CA PHE A 24 0.69 2.72 -5.30
C PHE A 24 0.34 4.19 -5.46
N THR A 25 -0.90 4.47 -5.86
CA THR A 25 -1.44 5.83 -5.84
C THR A 25 -2.81 5.86 -5.17
N GLN A 26 -3.20 7.00 -4.64
CA GLN A 26 -4.54 7.20 -4.12
C GLN A 26 -5.51 7.52 -5.27
N TYR A 27 -6.56 6.71 -5.39
CA TYR A 27 -7.72 7.03 -6.20
C TYR A 27 -8.98 7.01 -5.33
N LYS A 28 -9.57 8.19 -5.13
CA LYS A 28 -10.66 8.40 -4.15
C LYS A 28 -10.21 7.95 -2.75
N GLU A 29 -10.87 6.95 -2.18
CA GLU A 29 -10.59 6.41 -0.84
C GLU A 29 -9.91 5.04 -0.91
N ARG A 30 -9.24 4.73 -2.03
CA ARG A 30 -8.58 3.43 -2.24
C ARG A 30 -7.16 3.62 -2.76
N ALA A 31 -6.29 2.67 -2.45
CA ALA A 31 -4.96 2.60 -3.04
C ALA A 31 -5.00 1.73 -4.28
N VAL A 32 -4.46 2.21 -5.39
CA VAL A 32 -4.40 1.51 -6.68
C VAL A 32 -2.95 1.20 -7.00
N CYS A 33 -2.65 -0.05 -7.30
CA CYS A 33 -1.32 -0.46 -7.78
C CYS A 33 -1.16 -0.02 -9.24
N LEU A 34 -0.11 0.75 -9.52
CA LEU A 34 0.19 1.23 -10.87
C LEU A 34 0.67 0.11 -11.81
N ILE A 35 1.17 -1.01 -11.26
CA ILE A 35 1.71 -2.13 -12.03
C ILE A 35 0.58 -3.02 -12.58
N CYS A 36 -0.34 -3.45 -11.72
CA CYS A 36 -1.40 -4.40 -12.10
C CYS A 36 -2.83 -3.83 -12.02
N GLN A 37 -3.00 -2.55 -11.64
CA GLN A 37 -4.30 -1.91 -11.45
C GLN A 37 -5.16 -2.51 -10.33
N ASP A 38 -4.59 -3.39 -9.50
CA ASP A 38 -5.27 -3.93 -8.32
C ASP A 38 -5.55 -2.84 -7.28
N ILE A 39 -6.67 -3.01 -6.58
CA ILE A 39 -7.16 -2.04 -5.60
C ILE A 39 -7.02 -2.61 -4.19
N VAL A 40 -6.34 -1.87 -3.31
CA VAL A 40 -6.25 -2.14 -1.88
C VAL A 40 -7.15 -1.15 -1.14
N SER A 41 -8.19 -1.66 -0.49
CA SER A 41 -9.24 -0.85 0.16
C SER A 41 -8.78 -0.11 1.43
N VAL A 42 -7.56 -0.35 1.91
CA VAL A 42 -7.07 0.22 3.17
C VAL A 42 -5.67 0.80 2.98
N PHE A 43 -5.52 2.08 3.34
CA PHE A 43 -4.25 2.80 3.38
C PHE A 43 -3.40 2.34 4.57
N LYS A 44 -2.89 1.11 4.47
CA LYS A 44 -1.92 0.55 5.40
C LYS A 44 -0.73 0.06 4.62
N GLU A 45 0.43 0.61 4.94
CA GLU A 45 1.72 0.23 4.36
C GLU A 45 1.90 -1.28 4.31
N TYR A 46 1.57 -2.00 5.39
CA TYR A 46 1.66 -3.46 5.44
C TYR A 46 0.93 -4.15 4.27
N ASN A 47 -0.25 -3.66 3.87
CA ASN A 47 -1.00 -4.23 2.76
C ASN A 47 -0.33 -3.93 1.41
N LEU A 48 0.14 -2.69 1.24
CA LEU A 48 0.78 -2.23 0.00
C LEU A 48 2.13 -2.91 -0.21
N ARG A 49 2.98 -2.92 0.83
CA ARG A 49 4.26 -3.62 0.85
C ARG A 49 4.09 -5.10 0.58
N ARG A 50 3.16 -5.78 1.27
CA ARG A 50 2.89 -7.21 1.02
C ARG A 50 2.46 -7.45 -0.42
N HIS A 51 1.59 -6.61 -0.98
CA HIS A 51 1.18 -6.72 -2.39
C HIS A 51 2.39 -6.60 -3.32
N TYR A 52 3.23 -5.59 -3.13
CA TYR A 52 4.44 -5.40 -3.93
C TYR A 52 5.41 -6.58 -3.79
N GLU A 53 5.72 -7.00 -2.56
CA GLU A 53 6.66 -8.08 -2.26
C GLU A 53 6.25 -9.42 -2.86
N THR A 54 4.96 -9.75 -2.88
CA THR A 54 4.48 -11.05 -3.38
C THR A 54 4.20 -11.06 -4.88
N GLN A 55 3.76 -9.93 -5.45
CA GLN A 55 3.29 -9.88 -6.84
C GLN A 55 4.34 -9.30 -7.80
N HIS A 56 5.16 -8.35 -7.34
CA HIS A 56 5.94 -7.48 -8.23
C HIS A 56 7.43 -7.48 -7.94
N LYS A 57 7.87 -7.76 -6.71
CA LYS A 57 9.29 -7.71 -6.32
C LYS A 57 10.20 -8.43 -7.31
N ASP A 58 9.92 -9.68 -7.63
CA ASP A 58 10.75 -10.47 -8.56
C ASP A 58 10.97 -9.80 -9.93
N LYS A 59 10.05 -8.93 -10.36
CA LYS A 59 10.07 -8.23 -11.66
C LYS A 59 10.48 -6.76 -11.60
N TYR A 60 10.58 -6.15 -10.43
CA TYR A 60 10.80 -4.70 -10.31
C TYR A 60 11.83 -4.33 -9.23
N ASP A 61 12.34 -5.29 -8.45
CA ASP A 61 13.38 -5.10 -7.42
C ASP A 61 14.71 -4.56 -8.01
N TRP A 62 14.96 -4.76 -9.31
CA TRP A 62 16.16 -4.27 -9.99
C TRP A 62 16.13 -2.78 -10.38
N LEU A 63 15.02 -2.07 -10.15
CA LEU A 63 14.89 -0.64 -10.50
C LEU A 63 15.37 0.30 -9.38
N GLU A 64 15.80 -0.23 -8.24
CA GLU A 64 16.49 0.52 -7.17
C GLU A 64 17.97 0.74 -7.55
N MET A 65 18.22 1.64 -8.51
CA MET A 65 19.57 2.19 -8.79
C MET A 65 19.59 3.70 -8.64
#